data_AF-A0A8B6BRM2-F1
#
_entry.id   AF-A0A8B6BRM2-F1
#
_cell.length_a   1.000
_cell.length_b   1.000
_cell.length_c   1.000
_cell.angle_alpha   90.00
_cell.angle_beta   90.00
_cell.angle_gamma   90.00
#
_symmetry.space_group_name_H-M   'P 1'
#
loop_
_entity.id
_entity.type
_entity.pdbx_description
1 polymer ?
#
loop_
_entity_poly.entity_id
_entity_poly.type
_entity_poly.pdbx_seq_one_letter_code
_entity_poly.pdbx_strand_id
1 'polypeptide(L)'
;MGSRRFRKSYRLINRKRRVNSKTQRNKRTRAEFNKKFILNFTRTKLSNEEILLLSKGTKFVPSPNIFHVRNNIMADFIELARKMRCRFCYSNTSENTELHPLYLKTGHVPPRCNNALENYITDTMLAISSLEVNSFKDNLSRVERKSLVKISNNSEIYISKADKNNTTVLIDKNNYTRAGENHLRSIYYVELEQPNTASISKKIEEIIRKLFSQKEIDMKTYNFLTQSHNPKHGHMYFLPKIHKINPEVVKNIIKQGFNHSDIEVAFRPIVNKSNSPTCRIEKFLDLIFKPLLRKDPFFIQDSKDFIVKLEKEKIENKCFLIAYD
;
A
#
# COMPACT_ATOMS: atom_id res chain seq x y z
N MET A 1 -49.48 -32.00 32.58
CA MET A 1 -48.37 -31.02 32.64
C MET A 1 -47.61 -30.77 31.30
N GLY A 2 -48.05 -31.28 30.14
CA GLY A 2 -47.28 -31.19 28.88
C GLY A 2 -47.40 -29.91 28.03
N SER A 3 -48.51 -29.15 28.08
CA SER A 3 -48.77 -28.10 27.08
C SER A 3 -48.02 -26.76 27.30
N ARG A 4 -47.63 -26.43 28.55
CA ARG A 4 -46.91 -25.20 28.89
C ARG A 4 -45.43 -25.22 28.45
N ARG A 5 -44.78 -26.40 28.46
CA ARG A 5 -43.38 -26.56 27.99
C ARG A 5 -43.26 -26.42 26.46
N PHE A 6 -44.21 -27.00 25.70
CA PHE A 6 -44.25 -26.86 24.24
C PHE A 6 -44.49 -25.41 23.78
N ARG A 7 -45.43 -24.68 24.39
CA ARG A 7 -45.71 -23.26 24.06
C ARG A 7 -44.52 -22.32 24.35
N LYS A 8 -43.75 -22.55 25.42
CA LYS A 8 -42.52 -21.77 25.70
C LYS A 8 -41.42 -22.03 24.66
N SER A 9 -41.22 -23.28 24.27
CA SER A 9 -40.23 -23.65 23.25
C SER A 9 -40.55 -23.03 21.87
N TYR A 10 -41.81 -23.10 21.45
CA TYR A 10 -42.27 -22.51 20.18
C TYR A 10 -42.12 -20.97 20.15
N ARG A 11 -42.42 -20.27 21.25
CA ARG A 11 -42.23 -18.82 21.39
C ARG A 11 -40.76 -18.41 21.32
N LEU A 12 -39.85 -19.19 21.93
CA LEU A 12 -38.40 -18.96 21.86
C LEU A 12 -37.86 -19.16 20.43
N ILE A 13 -38.33 -20.20 19.71
CA ILE A 13 -37.97 -20.45 18.31
C ILE A 13 -38.44 -19.30 17.41
N ASN A 14 -39.69 -18.83 17.56
CA ASN A 14 -40.21 -17.72 16.78
C ASN A 14 -39.53 -16.38 17.10
N ARG A 15 -39.13 -16.15 18.36
CA ARG A 15 -38.33 -14.97 18.73
C ARG A 15 -36.93 -15.01 18.10
N LYS A 16 -36.25 -16.17 18.13
CA LYS A 16 -34.97 -16.37 17.43
C LYS A 16 -35.10 -16.17 15.91
N ARG A 17 -36.16 -16.70 15.28
CA ARG A 17 -36.47 -16.48 13.85
C ARG A 17 -36.69 -15.01 13.51
N ARG A 18 -37.46 -14.27 14.32
CA ARG A 18 -37.68 -12.82 14.14
C ARG A 18 -36.40 -12.01 14.28
N VAL A 19 -35.56 -12.32 15.28
CA VAL A 19 -34.27 -11.64 15.47
C VAL A 19 -33.33 -11.92 14.29
N ASN A 20 -33.21 -13.18 13.85
CA ASN A 20 -32.41 -13.53 12.68
C ASN A 20 -32.89 -12.83 11.41
N SER A 21 -34.22 -12.77 11.18
CA SER A 21 -34.80 -12.03 10.06
C SER A 21 -34.46 -10.54 10.10
N LYS A 22 -34.57 -9.90 11.27
CA LYS A 22 -34.21 -8.48 11.46
C LYS A 22 -32.71 -8.23 11.21
N THR A 23 -31.83 -9.10 11.71
CA THR A 23 -30.38 -9.01 11.47
C THR A 23 -30.04 -9.19 9.99
N GLN A 24 -30.67 -10.16 9.31
CA GLN A 24 -30.50 -10.37 7.87
C GLN A 24 -30.96 -9.15 7.07
N ARG A 25 -32.08 -8.53 7.45
CA ARG A 25 -32.60 -7.31 6.83
C ARG A 25 -31.64 -6.13 7.01
N ASN A 26 -31.13 -5.92 8.23
CA ASN A 26 -30.13 -4.88 8.52
C ASN A 26 -28.83 -5.08 7.74
N LYS A 27 -28.42 -6.34 7.55
CA LYS A 27 -27.23 -6.67 6.76
C LYS A 27 -27.45 -6.34 5.28
N ARG A 28 -28.62 -6.67 4.73
CA ARG A 28 -29.01 -6.34 3.35
C ARG A 28 -29.04 -4.82 3.12
N THR A 29 -29.69 -4.06 4.00
CA THR A 29 -29.75 -2.59 3.88
C THR A 29 -28.36 -1.95 3.98
N ARG A 30 -27.50 -2.47 4.87
CA ARG A 30 -26.11 -1.99 4.97
C ARG A 30 -25.27 -2.34 3.74
N ALA A 31 -25.40 -3.56 3.21
CA ALA A 31 -24.74 -3.95 1.98
C ALA A 31 -25.19 -3.08 0.80
N GLU A 32 -26.49 -2.81 0.68
CA GLU A 32 -27.06 -1.95 -0.35
C GLU A 32 -26.50 -0.52 -0.29
N PHE A 33 -26.45 0.10 0.89
CA PHE A 33 -25.80 1.40 1.08
C PHE A 33 -24.30 1.38 0.72
N ASN A 34 -23.61 0.28 1.06
CA ASN A 34 -22.17 0.14 0.86
C ASN A 34 -21.78 -0.10 -0.61
N LYS A 35 -22.72 -0.46 -1.50
CA LYS A 35 -22.44 -0.63 -2.94
C LYS A 35 -21.81 0.61 -3.58
N LYS A 36 -22.12 1.82 -3.08
CA LYS A 36 -21.56 3.07 -3.61
C LYS A 36 -20.03 3.18 -3.50
N PHE A 37 -19.41 2.39 -2.63
CA PHE A 37 -17.96 2.37 -2.44
C PHE A 37 -17.23 1.36 -3.32
N ILE A 38 -17.98 0.59 -4.12
CA ILE A 38 -17.45 -0.49 -4.94
C ILE A 38 -17.92 -0.30 -6.37
N LEU A 39 -16.99 -0.33 -7.32
CA LEU A 39 -17.29 -0.41 -8.74
C LEU A 39 -16.88 -1.79 -9.24
N ASN A 40 -17.88 -2.61 -9.52
CA ASN A 40 -17.67 -3.95 -10.01
C ASN A 40 -17.85 -3.97 -11.53
N PHE A 41 -16.75 -4.04 -12.29
CA PHE A 41 -16.74 -4.20 -13.75
C PHE A 41 -16.65 -5.68 -14.17
N THR A 42 -16.94 -6.61 -13.26
CA THR A 42 -17.01 -8.05 -13.57
C THR A 42 -18.46 -8.50 -13.73
N ARG A 43 -18.67 -9.56 -14.52
CA ARG A 43 -20.00 -10.18 -14.68
C ARG A 43 -20.48 -10.90 -13.41
N THR A 44 -19.57 -11.23 -12.50
CA THR A 44 -19.91 -11.95 -11.27
C THR A 44 -20.61 -11.03 -10.28
N LYS A 45 -21.81 -11.40 -9.85
CA LYS A 45 -22.55 -10.66 -8.80
C LYS A 45 -21.90 -10.91 -7.44
N LEU A 46 -21.63 -9.83 -6.72
CA LEU A 46 -21.12 -9.88 -5.35
C LEU A 46 -22.24 -10.24 -4.37
N SER A 47 -21.94 -11.13 -3.43
CA SER A 47 -22.78 -11.40 -2.26
C SER A 47 -22.76 -10.22 -1.28
N ASN A 48 -23.73 -10.17 -0.37
CA ASN A 48 -23.80 -9.10 0.64
C ASN A 48 -22.56 -9.09 1.55
N GLU A 49 -22.00 -10.27 1.84
CA GLU A 49 -20.79 -10.47 2.62
C GLU A 49 -19.56 -9.88 1.92
N GLU A 50 -19.42 -10.15 0.62
CA GLU A 50 -18.35 -9.63 -0.22
C GLU A 50 -18.45 -8.10 -0.34
N ILE A 51 -19.66 -7.56 -0.51
CA ILE A 51 -19.90 -6.11 -0.52
C ILE A 51 -19.50 -5.48 0.82
N LEU A 52 -19.90 -6.05 1.96
CA LEU A 52 -19.53 -5.52 3.28
C LEU A 52 -18.03 -5.57 3.53
N LEU A 53 -17.34 -6.59 3.02
CA LEU A 53 -15.89 -6.70 3.08
C LEU A 53 -15.20 -5.65 2.19
N LEU A 54 -15.51 -5.63 0.89
CA LEU A 54 -14.85 -4.79 -0.11
C LEU A 54 -15.10 -3.29 0.11
N SER A 55 -16.25 -2.93 0.70
CA SER A 55 -16.59 -1.55 1.04
C SER A 55 -15.81 -0.98 2.23
N LYS A 56 -15.05 -1.81 2.96
CA LYS A 56 -14.08 -1.33 3.96
C LYS A 56 -12.87 -0.66 3.30
N GLY A 57 -12.65 -0.89 2.00
CA GLY A 57 -11.61 -0.27 1.19
C GLY A 57 -10.27 -1.03 1.19
N THR A 58 -9.42 -0.74 0.21
CA THR A 58 -8.13 -1.43 0.01
C THR A 58 -7.07 -1.12 1.06
N LYS A 59 -7.31 -0.12 1.92
CA LYS A 59 -6.46 0.23 3.06
C LYS A 59 -6.91 -0.42 4.37
N PHE A 60 -8.01 -1.16 4.35
CA PHE A 60 -8.49 -1.87 5.54
C PHE A 60 -7.52 -2.98 5.92
N VAL A 61 -7.12 -3.01 7.19
CA VAL A 61 -6.22 -4.03 7.74
C VAL A 61 -7.05 -4.99 8.60
N PRO A 62 -7.23 -6.26 8.16
CA PRO A 62 -7.87 -7.27 8.98
C PRO A 62 -7.13 -7.49 10.29
N SER A 63 -7.85 -7.77 11.37
CA SER A 63 -7.21 -8.13 12.64
C SER A 63 -6.32 -9.37 12.45
N PRO A 64 -5.11 -9.37 13.02
CA PRO A 64 -4.16 -10.47 12.85
C PRO A 64 -4.68 -11.75 13.51
N ASN A 65 -4.11 -12.88 13.09
CA ASN A 65 -4.42 -14.16 13.73
C ASN A 65 -3.79 -14.18 15.13
N ILE A 66 -4.60 -14.46 16.15
CA ILE A 66 -4.16 -14.48 17.56
C ILE A 66 -2.99 -15.46 17.79
N PHE A 67 -2.93 -16.56 17.03
CA PHE A 67 -1.84 -17.54 17.12
C PHE A 67 -0.47 -16.98 16.71
N HIS A 68 -0.43 -15.93 15.90
CA HIS A 68 0.82 -15.30 15.45
C HIS A 68 1.17 -14.02 16.21
N VAL A 69 0.24 -13.47 17.01
CA VAL A 69 0.43 -12.20 17.72
C VAL A 69 1.67 -12.25 18.61
N ARG A 70 1.84 -13.32 19.38
CA ARG A 70 2.99 -13.51 20.26
C ARG A 70 4.31 -13.54 19.49
N ASN A 71 4.38 -14.30 18.40
CA ASN A 71 5.59 -14.40 17.59
C ASN A 71 5.94 -13.05 16.95
N ASN A 72 4.94 -12.28 16.51
CA ASN A 72 5.13 -10.94 15.96
C ASN A 72 5.65 -9.97 17.02
N ILE A 73 5.02 -9.92 18.21
CA ILE A 73 5.47 -9.07 19.33
C ILE A 73 6.91 -9.42 19.72
N MET A 74 7.24 -10.72 19.76
CA MET A 74 8.59 -11.17 20.09
C MET A 74 9.61 -10.73 19.03
N ALA A 75 9.29 -10.86 17.74
CA ALA A 75 10.12 -10.36 16.65
C ALA A 75 10.32 -8.84 16.71
N ASP A 76 9.25 -8.09 16.97
CA ASP A 76 9.31 -6.63 17.13
C ASP A 76 10.17 -6.25 18.34
N PHE A 77 10.06 -6.99 19.45
CA PHE A 77 10.88 -6.77 20.62
C PHE A 77 12.36 -7.10 20.38
N ILE A 78 12.68 -8.15 19.62
CA ILE A 78 14.06 -8.46 19.23
C ILE A 78 14.68 -7.29 18.45
N GLU A 79 13.93 -6.69 17.53
CA GLU A 79 14.39 -5.51 16.78
C GLU A 79 14.52 -4.26 17.68
N LEU A 80 13.63 -4.08 18.65
CA LEU A 80 13.75 -3.03 19.67
C LEU A 80 14.99 -3.24 20.55
N ALA A 81 15.21 -4.46 21.05
CA ALA A 81 16.36 -4.83 21.85
C ALA A 81 17.66 -4.58 21.09
N ARG A 82 17.71 -4.91 19.79
CA ARG A 82 18.83 -4.57 18.91
C ARG A 82 19.10 -3.07 18.87
N LYS A 83 18.06 -2.24 18.70
CA LYS A 83 18.17 -0.76 18.72
C LYS A 83 18.64 -0.23 20.07
N MET A 84 18.14 -0.78 21.18
CA MET A 84 18.58 -0.41 22.53
C MET A 84 20.06 -0.70 22.71
N ARG A 85 20.52 -1.91 22.33
CA ARG A 85 21.94 -2.24 22.36
C ARG A 85 22.76 -1.30 21.47
N CYS A 86 22.31 -1.01 20.25
CA CYS A 86 23.02 -0.04 19.39
C CYS A 86 23.16 1.32 20.08
N ARG A 87 22.09 1.81 20.72
CA ARG A 87 22.13 3.11 21.40
C ARG A 87 23.06 3.11 22.60
N PHE A 88 23.10 2.02 23.37
CA PHE A 88 23.89 1.90 24.59
C PHE A 88 25.37 1.62 24.30
N CYS A 89 25.68 0.65 23.43
CA CYS A 89 27.07 0.29 23.12
C CYS A 89 27.81 1.44 22.41
N TYR A 90 27.09 2.34 21.76
CA TYR A 90 27.62 3.47 21.02
C TYR A 90 27.16 4.83 21.60
N SER A 91 26.81 4.91 22.89
CA SER A 91 26.39 6.17 23.53
C SER A 91 27.55 7.15 23.72
N ASN A 92 28.75 6.62 23.98
CA ASN A 92 29.94 7.40 24.31
C ASN A 92 30.86 7.60 23.11
N THR A 93 30.49 7.11 21.94
CA THR A 93 31.17 7.45 20.68
C THR A 93 30.77 8.88 20.35
N SER A 94 31.58 9.81 20.86
CA SER A 94 31.46 11.27 20.77
C SER A 94 31.63 11.83 19.35
N GLU A 95 31.39 11.02 18.32
CA GLU A 95 31.27 11.52 16.97
C GLU A 95 29.80 11.89 16.75
N ASN A 96 29.47 13.12 17.12
CA ASN A 96 28.32 13.87 16.61
C ASN A 96 28.51 14.16 15.10
N THR A 97 29.02 13.20 14.33
CA THR A 97 29.07 13.27 12.89
C THR A 97 27.65 13.22 12.39
N GLU A 98 27.22 14.30 11.74
CA GLU A 98 25.95 14.30 11.01
C GLU A 98 25.87 13.01 10.17
N LEU A 99 24.79 12.25 10.39
CA LEU A 99 24.54 11.02 9.65
C LEU A 99 24.53 11.35 8.17
N HIS A 100 25.39 10.66 7.41
CA HIS A 100 25.45 10.84 5.96
C HIS A 100 24.04 10.64 5.37
N PRO A 101 23.51 11.55 4.53
CA PRO A 101 22.13 11.47 4.02
C PRO A 101 21.80 10.16 3.28
N LEU A 102 22.83 9.51 2.74
CA LEU A 102 22.78 8.20 2.09
C LEU A 102 23.29 7.05 2.97
N TYR A 103 23.12 7.12 4.28
CA TYR A 103 23.50 6.00 5.13
C TYR A 103 22.67 4.75 4.81
N LEU A 104 23.34 3.61 4.89
CA LEU A 104 22.73 2.30 4.72
C LEU A 104 22.38 1.74 6.09
N LYS A 105 21.14 1.27 6.23
CA LYS A 105 20.74 0.56 7.45
C LYS A 105 21.45 -0.79 7.46
N THR A 106 22.27 -1.02 8.46
CA THR A 106 22.94 -2.30 8.69
C THR A 106 22.08 -3.20 9.57
N GLY A 107 22.07 -4.50 9.27
CA GLY A 107 21.54 -5.55 10.15
C GLY A 107 22.45 -5.86 11.35
N HIS A 108 23.40 -4.97 11.67
CA HIS A 108 24.36 -5.13 12.74
C HIS A 108 23.65 -5.42 14.07
N VAL A 109 24.08 -6.50 14.71
CA VAL A 109 23.67 -6.88 16.06
C VAL A 109 24.88 -6.63 16.95
N PRO A 110 24.87 -5.57 17.76
CA PRO A 110 25.99 -5.27 18.65
C PRO A 110 26.16 -6.38 19.70
N PRO A 111 27.39 -6.58 20.21
CA PRO A 111 27.63 -7.52 21.29
C PRO A 111 26.92 -7.06 22.57
N ARG A 112 26.81 -7.98 23.54
CA ARG A 112 26.36 -7.64 24.89
C ARG A 112 27.35 -6.66 25.52
N CYS A 113 26.95 -5.41 25.67
CA CYS A 113 27.83 -4.34 26.16
C CYS A 113 27.50 -3.83 27.56
N ASN A 114 26.36 -4.22 28.14
CA ASN A 114 25.97 -3.79 29.47
C ASN A 114 25.05 -4.80 30.16
N ASN A 115 25.42 -5.22 31.37
CA ASN A 115 24.66 -6.23 32.12
C ASN A 115 23.26 -5.76 32.54
N ALA A 116 23.10 -4.49 32.94
CA ALA A 116 21.78 -3.96 33.32
C ALA A 116 20.81 -3.95 32.13
N LEU A 117 21.30 -3.56 30.95
CA LEU A 117 20.54 -3.62 29.71
C LEU A 117 20.19 -5.06 29.31
N GLU A 118 21.15 -5.98 29.37
CA GLU A 118 20.89 -7.39 29.02
C GLU A 118 19.92 -8.06 30.01
N ASN A 119 20.02 -7.74 31.30
CA ASN A 119 19.05 -8.18 32.30
C ASN A 119 17.66 -7.63 31.97
N TYR A 120 17.53 -6.32 31.72
CA TYR A 120 16.27 -5.72 31.29
C TYR A 120 15.67 -6.37 30.03
N ILE A 121 16.50 -6.60 29.00
CA ILE A 121 16.05 -7.27 27.76
C ILE A 121 15.57 -8.67 28.08
N THR A 122 16.32 -9.44 28.88
CA THR A 122 15.97 -10.82 29.24
C THR A 122 14.70 -10.89 30.07
N ASP A 123 14.59 -10.06 31.11
CA ASP A 123 13.41 -9.97 31.98
C ASP A 123 12.18 -9.55 31.18
N THR A 124 12.33 -8.60 30.25
CA THR A 124 11.25 -8.17 29.37
C THR A 124 10.87 -9.27 28.37
N MET A 125 11.83 -10.02 27.80
CA MET A 125 11.54 -11.18 26.96
C MET A 125 10.77 -12.26 27.72
N LEU A 126 11.14 -12.53 28.98
CA LEU A 126 10.44 -13.45 29.85
C LEU A 126 9.03 -12.93 30.16
N ALA A 127 8.88 -11.64 30.49
CA ALA A 127 7.59 -11.01 30.76
C ALA A 127 6.68 -11.08 29.52
N ILE A 128 7.17 -10.73 28.32
CA ILE A 128 6.46 -10.86 27.04
C ILE A 128 6.08 -12.32 26.78
N SER A 129 6.95 -13.26 27.12
CA SER A 129 6.69 -14.70 27.00
C SER A 129 5.68 -15.20 28.02
N SER A 130 5.51 -14.54 29.16
CA SER A 130 4.45 -14.85 30.12
C SER A 130 3.15 -14.09 29.86
N LEU A 131 3.12 -13.14 28.93
CA LEU A 131 1.91 -12.37 28.64
C LEU A 131 0.78 -13.28 28.14
N GLU A 132 -0.35 -13.18 28.81
CA GLU A 132 -1.61 -13.72 28.33
C GLU A 132 -2.13 -12.84 27.18
N VAL A 133 -2.15 -13.40 25.97
CA VAL A 133 -2.71 -12.72 24.81
C VAL A 133 -4.23 -12.79 24.92
N ASN A 134 -4.83 -11.72 25.44
CA ASN A 134 -6.28 -11.59 25.52
C ASN A 134 -6.93 -11.71 24.14
N SER A 135 -8.04 -12.43 24.08
CA SER A 135 -8.84 -12.48 22.86
C SER A 135 -9.40 -11.09 22.54
N PHE A 136 -9.03 -10.52 21.40
CA PHE A 136 -9.67 -9.30 20.89
C PHE A 136 -10.81 -9.66 19.94
N LYS A 137 -11.76 -8.74 19.82
CA LYS A 137 -12.85 -8.86 18.86
C LYS A 137 -12.31 -8.67 17.44
N ASP A 138 -12.49 -9.69 16.61
CA ASP A 138 -12.14 -9.63 15.18
C ASP A 138 -12.93 -8.49 14.50
N ASN A 139 -12.21 -7.65 13.72
CA ASN A 139 -12.82 -6.58 12.94
C ASN A 139 -13.51 -7.08 11.66
N LEU A 140 -13.43 -8.40 11.40
CA LEU A 140 -14.21 -9.14 10.42
C LEU A 140 -15.07 -10.21 11.11
N SER A 141 -16.31 -10.35 10.66
CA SER A 141 -17.11 -11.52 11.01
C SER A 141 -16.54 -12.79 10.39
N ARG A 142 -16.86 -13.96 10.95
CA ARG A 142 -16.43 -15.27 10.40
C ARG A 142 -16.80 -15.44 8.92
N VAL A 143 -17.93 -14.87 8.50
CA VAL A 143 -18.39 -14.96 7.10
C VAL A 143 -17.63 -13.98 6.20
N GLU A 144 -17.34 -12.77 6.66
CA GLU A 144 -16.46 -11.83 5.93
C GLU A 144 -15.04 -12.39 5.79
N ARG A 145 -14.49 -13.03 6.83
CA ARG A 145 -13.16 -13.67 6.77
C ARG A 145 -13.11 -14.82 5.78
N LYS A 146 -14.16 -15.66 5.72
CA LYS A 146 -14.31 -16.67 4.65
C LYS A 146 -14.41 -16.04 3.27
N SER A 147 -15.15 -14.93 3.15
CA SER A 147 -15.30 -14.20 1.88
C SER A 147 -13.98 -13.57 1.43
N LEU A 148 -13.14 -13.10 2.36
CA LEU A 148 -11.80 -12.59 2.09
C LEU A 148 -10.92 -13.67 1.46
N VAL A 149 -10.87 -14.86 2.06
CA VAL A 149 -10.10 -16.00 1.51
C VAL A 149 -10.64 -16.42 0.14
N LYS A 150 -11.97 -16.47 -0.02
CA LYS A 150 -12.61 -16.81 -1.29
C LYS A 150 -12.24 -15.81 -2.39
N ILE A 151 -12.35 -14.51 -2.10
CA ILE A 151 -12.03 -13.44 -3.06
C ILE A 151 -10.54 -13.42 -3.36
N SER A 152 -9.66 -13.55 -2.35
CA SER A 152 -8.21 -13.52 -2.55
C SER A 152 -7.71 -14.66 -3.42
N ASN A 153 -8.40 -15.80 -3.39
CA ASN A 153 -8.06 -16.98 -4.18
C ASN A 153 -8.69 -16.99 -5.58
N ASN A 154 -9.49 -15.96 -5.93
CA ASN A 154 -10.09 -15.86 -7.26
C ASN A 154 -9.07 -15.28 -8.25
N SER A 155 -8.55 -16.12 -9.13
CA SER A 155 -7.58 -15.73 -10.16
C SER A 155 -8.14 -14.88 -11.28
N GLU A 156 -9.47 -14.85 -11.46
CA GLU A 156 -10.14 -14.21 -12.59
C GLU A 156 -10.43 -12.72 -12.37
N ILE A 157 -10.31 -12.25 -11.13
CA ILE A 157 -10.65 -10.87 -10.76
C ILE A 157 -9.39 -10.13 -10.31
N TYR A 158 -9.16 -8.97 -10.91
CA TYR A 158 -8.22 -7.98 -10.43
C TYR A 158 -8.93 -6.98 -9.51
N ILE A 159 -8.39 -6.75 -8.31
CA ILE A 159 -8.95 -5.84 -7.31
C ILE A 159 -7.93 -4.74 -7.04
N SER A 160 -8.33 -3.49 -7.26
CA SER A 160 -7.47 -2.33 -7.00
C SER A 160 -8.24 -1.16 -6.43
N LYS A 161 -7.51 -0.16 -5.96
CA LYS A 161 -8.07 1.17 -5.74
C LYS A 161 -8.27 1.88 -7.09
N ALA A 162 -9.20 2.82 -7.12
CA ALA A 162 -9.28 3.78 -8.21
C ALA A 162 -8.08 4.75 -8.24
N ASP A 163 -7.83 5.34 -9.41
CA ASP A 163 -6.81 6.38 -9.60
C ASP A 163 -7.11 7.65 -8.79
N LYS A 164 -8.38 8.09 -8.84
CA LYS A 164 -8.92 9.17 -8.01
C LYS A 164 -9.96 8.56 -7.08
N ASN A 165 -9.99 9.02 -5.83
CA ASN A 165 -10.85 8.53 -4.75
C ASN A 165 -10.46 7.14 -4.22
N ASN A 166 -10.93 6.79 -3.02
CA ASN A 166 -10.61 5.52 -2.36
C ASN A 166 -11.62 4.38 -2.68
N THR A 167 -12.23 4.43 -3.87
CA THR A 167 -13.22 3.45 -4.33
C THR A 167 -12.53 2.13 -4.66
N THR A 168 -13.10 1.02 -4.19
CA THR A 168 -12.63 -0.33 -4.54
C THR A 168 -13.16 -0.69 -5.92
N VAL A 169 -12.28 -1.09 -6.83
CA VAL A 169 -12.62 -1.45 -8.20
C VAL A 169 -12.30 -2.92 -8.45
N LEU A 170 -13.25 -3.64 -9.03
CA LEU A 170 -13.09 -5.03 -9.46
C LEU A 170 -13.16 -5.05 -10.98
N ILE A 171 -12.19 -5.71 -11.61
CA ILE A 171 -12.07 -5.80 -13.07
C ILE A 171 -11.76 -7.24 -13.41
N ASP A 172 -12.29 -7.73 -14.53
CA ASP A 172 -11.90 -9.02 -15.06
C ASP A 172 -10.40 -9.00 -15.41
N LYS A 173 -9.66 -10.02 -15.00
CA LYS A 173 -8.20 -10.04 -15.15
C LYS A 173 -7.77 -10.05 -16.62
N ASN A 174 -8.54 -10.69 -17.51
CA ASN A 174 -8.25 -10.69 -18.93
C ASN A 174 -8.49 -9.30 -19.53
N ASN A 175 -9.57 -8.62 -19.12
CA ASN A 175 -9.82 -7.24 -19.53
C ASN A 175 -8.73 -6.28 -19.04
N TYR A 176 -8.29 -6.43 -17.78
CA TYR A 176 -7.20 -5.65 -17.21
C TYR A 176 -5.88 -5.86 -17.97
N THR A 177 -5.53 -7.13 -18.26
CA THR A 177 -4.30 -7.47 -18.99
C THR A 177 -4.34 -6.93 -20.42
N ARG A 178 -5.45 -7.14 -21.14
CA ARG A 178 -5.67 -6.60 -22.49
C ARG A 178 -5.56 -5.08 -22.54
N ALA A 179 -6.13 -4.37 -21.56
CA ALA A 179 -6.01 -2.92 -21.48
C ALA A 179 -4.54 -2.48 -21.31
N GLY A 180 -3.76 -3.21 -20.50
CA GLY A 180 -2.33 -2.99 -20.34
C GLY A 180 -1.53 -3.25 -21.63
N GLU A 181 -1.82 -4.35 -22.32
CA GLU A 181 -1.19 -4.69 -23.60
C GLU A 181 -1.50 -3.65 -24.68
N ASN A 182 -2.76 -3.20 -24.77
CA ASN A 182 -3.16 -2.14 -25.70
C ASN A 182 -2.42 -0.83 -25.41
N HIS A 183 -2.23 -0.47 -24.14
CA HIS A 183 -1.44 0.70 -23.74
C HIS A 183 0.02 0.57 -24.19
N LEU A 184 0.62 -0.61 -24.03
CA LEU A 184 2.00 -0.90 -24.43
C LEU A 184 2.20 -1.01 -25.94
N ARG A 185 1.15 -1.26 -26.74
CA ARG A 185 1.20 -1.24 -28.21
C ARG A 185 1.14 0.17 -28.81
N SER A 186 1.14 1.21 -27.99
CA SER A 186 1.19 2.60 -28.48
C SER A 186 2.57 2.96 -29.02
N ILE A 187 2.63 4.04 -29.80
CA ILE A 187 3.87 4.58 -30.40
C ILE A 187 4.94 4.99 -29.38
N TYR A 188 4.59 5.07 -28.09
CA TYR A 188 5.47 5.52 -27.02
C TYR A 188 6.33 4.42 -26.41
N TYR A 189 6.08 3.16 -26.77
CA TYR A 189 6.79 2.00 -26.23
C TYR A 189 7.38 1.14 -27.35
N VAL A 190 8.49 0.49 -27.03
CA VAL A 190 9.14 -0.50 -27.89
C VAL A 190 9.34 -1.77 -27.07
N GLU A 191 8.93 -2.90 -27.63
CA GLU A 191 9.15 -4.20 -27.02
C GLU A 191 10.63 -4.58 -27.09
N LEU A 192 11.16 -5.12 -25.99
CA LEU A 192 12.53 -5.61 -25.91
C LEU A 192 12.50 -7.14 -25.92
N GLU A 193 13.18 -7.77 -26.86
CA GLU A 193 13.27 -9.24 -26.96
C GLU A 193 13.84 -9.87 -25.69
N GLN A 194 14.84 -9.20 -25.08
CA GLN A 194 15.42 -9.65 -23.83
C GLN A 194 15.62 -8.51 -22.81
N PRO A 195 15.32 -8.78 -21.53
CA PRO A 195 15.53 -7.83 -20.45
C PRO A 195 17.01 -7.49 -20.23
N ASN A 196 17.42 -6.25 -20.51
CA ASN A 196 18.83 -5.84 -20.41
C ASN A 196 19.32 -5.41 -19.01
N THR A 197 18.69 -5.89 -17.93
CA THR A 197 19.00 -5.37 -16.57
C THR A 197 20.45 -5.64 -16.17
N ALA A 198 21.01 -6.79 -16.50
CA ALA A 198 22.40 -7.11 -16.15
C ALA A 198 23.40 -6.15 -16.81
N SER A 199 23.25 -5.86 -18.11
CA SER A 199 24.13 -4.90 -18.80
C SER A 199 23.94 -3.48 -18.28
N ILE A 200 22.69 -3.06 -18.03
CA ILE A 200 22.39 -1.75 -17.46
C ILE A 200 23.04 -1.61 -16.08
N SER A 201 22.90 -2.62 -15.22
CA SER A 201 23.56 -2.66 -13.92
C SER A 201 25.08 -2.57 -14.02
N LYS A 202 25.68 -3.30 -14.98
CA LYS A 202 27.13 -3.25 -15.21
C LYS A 202 27.58 -1.85 -15.64
N LYS A 203 26.89 -1.22 -16.60
CA LYS A 203 27.18 0.15 -17.04
C LYS A 203 27.04 1.15 -15.90
N ILE A 204 26.00 1.02 -15.07
CA ILE A 204 25.79 1.84 -13.88
C ILE A 204 26.96 1.67 -12.91
N GLU A 205 27.39 0.43 -12.66
CA GLU A 205 28.51 0.15 -11.76
C GLU A 205 29.83 0.75 -12.29
N GLU A 206 30.10 0.66 -13.59
CA GLU A 206 31.25 1.29 -14.24
C GLU A 206 31.26 2.81 -14.04
N ILE A 207 30.11 3.46 -14.21
CA ILE A 207 29.96 4.91 -13.97
C ILE A 207 30.21 5.24 -12.49
N ILE A 208 29.61 4.50 -11.56
CA ILE A 208 29.78 4.72 -10.12
C ILE A 208 31.25 4.54 -9.71
N ARG A 209 31.93 3.50 -10.23
CA ARG A 209 33.36 3.26 -10.01
C ARG A 209 34.21 4.41 -10.54
N LYS A 210 33.89 4.92 -11.74
CA LYS A 210 34.57 6.10 -12.30
C LYS A 210 34.42 7.32 -11.40
N LEU A 211 33.19 7.66 -10.99
CA LEU A 211 32.92 8.77 -10.08
C LEU A 211 33.69 8.64 -8.75
N PHE A 212 33.75 7.43 -8.20
CA PHE A 212 34.51 7.18 -6.98
C PHE A 212 36.03 7.32 -7.19
N SER A 213 36.57 6.78 -8.30
CA SER A 213 37.99 6.91 -8.63
C SER A 213 38.43 8.37 -8.83
N GLN A 214 37.51 9.21 -9.31
CA GLN A 214 37.71 10.65 -9.50
C GLN A 214 37.48 11.46 -8.22
N LYS A 215 37.13 10.80 -7.10
CA LYS A 215 36.80 11.42 -5.80
C LYS A 215 35.59 12.38 -5.85
N GLU A 216 34.70 12.22 -6.83
CA GLU A 216 33.47 12.99 -6.97
C GLU A 216 32.37 12.54 -5.98
N ILE A 217 32.50 11.31 -5.47
CA ILE A 217 31.62 10.76 -4.43
C ILE A 217 32.44 10.15 -3.30
N ASP A 218 31.92 10.23 -2.08
CA ASP A 218 32.55 9.63 -0.91
C ASP A 218 32.28 8.12 -0.82
N MET A 219 33.03 7.42 0.05
CA MET A 219 32.90 5.98 0.23
C MET A 219 31.48 5.57 0.70
N LYS A 220 30.82 6.41 1.50
CA LYS A 220 29.46 6.14 1.98
C LYS A 220 28.45 6.18 0.84
N THR A 221 28.55 7.16 -0.05
CA THR A 221 27.75 7.27 -1.29
C THR A 221 28.04 6.13 -2.25
N TYR A 222 29.31 5.79 -2.46
CA TYR A 222 29.71 4.64 -3.29
C TYR A 222 29.07 3.34 -2.80
N ASN A 223 29.21 3.05 -1.50
CA ASN A 223 28.59 1.87 -0.88
C ASN A 223 27.06 1.90 -1.00
N PHE A 224 26.44 3.06 -0.79
CA PHE A 224 25.00 3.22 -0.97
C PHE A 224 24.58 2.85 -2.39
N LEU A 225 25.21 3.42 -3.40
CA LEU A 225 24.84 3.24 -4.81
C LEU A 225 25.10 1.80 -5.31
N THR A 226 26.09 1.10 -4.77
CA THR A 226 26.49 -0.26 -5.20
C THR A 226 25.73 -1.40 -4.51
N GLN A 227 25.03 -1.17 -3.39
CA GLN A 227 24.33 -2.22 -2.62
C GLN A 227 23.03 -2.78 -3.25
N SER A 228 22.86 -2.72 -4.58
CA SER A 228 21.67 -3.22 -5.27
C SER A 228 21.75 -4.73 -5.46
N HIS A 229 21.33 -5.46 -4.42
CA HIS A 229 21.22 -6.92 -4.48
C HIS A 229 20.10 -7.34 -5.44
N ASN A 230 20.46 -8.09 -6.48
CA ASN A 230 19.55 -8.68 -7.46
C ASN A 230 18.55 -7.65 -8.04
N PRO A 231 19.05 -6.67 -8.83
CA PRO A 231 18.21 -5.64 -9.38
C PRO A 231 17.12 -6.25 -10.26
N LYS A 232 15.89 -5.75 -10.09
CA LYS A 232 14.72 -6.17 -10.86
C LYS A 232 14.27 -5.06 -11.79
N HIS A 233 13.66 -5.43 -12.91
CA HIS A 233 12.99 -4.46 -13.77
C HIS A 233 11.85 -3.79 -13.01
N GLY A 234 11.52 -2.56 -13.41
CA GLY A 234 10.34 -1.90 -12.88
C GLY A 234 9.09 -2.69 -13.22
N HIS A 235 8.22 -2.92 -12.23
CA HIS A 235 6.94 -3.57 -12.42
C HIS A 235 5.88 -2.53 -12.78
N MET A 236 5.31 -2.63 -13.98
CA MET A 236 4.19 -1.77 -14.38
C MET A 236 2.85 -2.36 -13.91
N TYR A 237 1.99 -1.52 -13.36
CA TYR A 237 0.60 -1.84 -13.06
C TYR A 237 -0.29 -0.64 -13.37
N PHE A 238 -1.60 -0.85 -13.46
CA PHE A 238 -2.54 0.11 -13.99
C PHE A 238 -3.61 0.46 -12.95
N LEU A 239 -3.85 1.75 -12.73
CA LEU A 239 -4.91 2.24 -11.84
C LEU A 239 -6.12 2.70 -12.66
N PRO A 240 -7.35 2.23 -12.40
CA PRO A 240 -8.53 2.60 -13.17
C PRO A 240 -8.94 4.06 -12.93
N LYS A 241 -9.01 4.85 -14.00
CA LYS A 241 -9.47 6.24 -14.03
C LYS A 241 -11.00 6.30 -14.13
N ILE A 242 -11.68 5.80 -13.11
CA ILE A 242 -13.15 5.73 -13.07
C ILE A 242 -13.85 7.09 -13.26
N HIS A 243 -13.16 8.21 -13.01
CA HIS A 243 -13.68 9.57 -13.21
C HIS A 243 -13.77 10.00 -14.68
N LYS A 244 -13.21 9.22 -15.60
CA LYS A 244 -13.34 9.43 -17.05
C LYS A 244 -14.54 8.67 -17.65
N ILE A 245 -15.21 7.83 -16.86
CA ILE A 245 -16.40 7.08 -17.28
C ILE A 245 -17.63 7.97 -17.10
N ASN A 246 -18.60 7.88 -18.01
CA ASN A 246 -19.88 8.59 -17.89
C ASN A 246 -20.54 8.30 -16.51
N PRO A 247 -20.88 9.34 -15.71
CA PRO A 247 -21.48 9.17 -14.40
C PRO A 247 -22.77 8.34 -14.38
N GLU A 248 -23.58 8.37 -15.44
CA GLU A 248 -24.81 7.58 -15.54
C GLU A 248 -24.52 6.09 -15.65
N VAL A 249 -23.51 5.73 -16.44
CA VAL A 249 -23.02 4.36 -16.55
C VAL A 249 -22.51 3.85 -15.19
N VAL A 250 -21.75 4.69 -14.48
CA VAL A 250 -21.27 4.36 -13.12
C VAL A 250 -22.44 4.14 -12.16
N LYS A 251 -23.46 5.03 -12.18
CA LYS A 251 -24.68 4.87 -11.36
C LYS A 251 -25.42 3.57 -11.70
N ASN A 252 -25.49 3.22 -12.98
CA ASN A 252 -26.14 1.98 -13.43
C ASN A 252 -25.40 0.73 -12.95
N ILE A 253 -24.07 0.71 -13.05
CA ILE A 253 -23.25 -0.39 -12.50
C ILE A 253 -23.49 -0.56 -11.00
N ILE A 254 -23.50 0.52 -10.22
CA ILE A 254 -23.73 0.46 -8.78
C ILE A 254 -25.12 -0.10 -8.45
N LYS A 255 -26.15 0.30 -9.21
CA LYS A 255 -27.55 -0.10 -8.97
C LYS A 255 -27.84 -1.53 -9.44
N GLN A 256 -27.52 -1.82 -10.70
CA GLN A 256 -27.98 -3.01 -11.41
C GLN A 256 -26.89 -4.08 -11.60
N GLY A 257 -25.64 -3.74 -11.32
CA GLY A 257 -24.48 -4.58 -11.64
C GLY A 257 -23.98 -4.34 -13.06
N PHE A 258 -22.84 -4.94 -13.40
CA PHE A 258 -22.23 -4.81 -14.70
C PHE A 258 -22.86 -5.75 -15.72
N ASN A 259 -23.55 -5.17 -16.71
CA ASN A 259 -24.23 -5.90 -17.78
C ASN A 259 -23.75 -5.50 -19.18
N HIS A 260 -22.82 -4.55 -19.30
CA HIS A 260 -22.36 -4.02 -20.59
C HIS A 260 -20.99 -4.59 -20.94
N SER A 261 -20.83 -5.15 -22.14
CA SER A 261 -19.54 -5.64 -22.64
C SER A 261 -18.56 -4.55 -23.03
N ASP A 262 -19.03 -3.31 -23.22
CA ASP A 262 -18.30 -2.30 -24.03
C ASP A 262 -17.81 -1.09 -23.22
N ILE A 263 -17.82 -1.17 -21.88
CA ILE A 263 -17.32 -0.07 -21.05
C ILE A 263 -15.80 -0.12 -21.04
N GLU A 264 -15.18 0.79 -21.78
CA GLU A 264 -13.73 0.98 -21.74
C GLU A 264 -13.35 1.81 -20.50
N VAL A 265 -12.58 1.18 -19.61
CA VAL A 265 -12.01 1.86 -18.44
C VAL A 265 -10.64 2.39 -18.83
N ALA A 266 -10.47 3.71 -18.85
CA ALA A 266 -9.14 4.29 -18.99
C ALA A 266 -8.28 3.96 -17.76
N PHE A 267 -6.98 3.72 -17.97
CA PHE A 267 -6.05 3.39 -16.89
C PHE A 267 -4.91 4.42 -16.79
N ARG A 268 -4.36 4.58 -15.57
CA ARG A 268 -3.09 5.26 -15.34
C ARG A 268 -2.00 4.20 -15.19
N PRO A 269 -0.99 4.15 -16.08
CA PRO A 269 0.17 3.30 -15.86
C PRO A 269 0.99 3.82 -14.69
N ILE A 270 1.39 2.93 -13.80
CA ILE A 270 2.30 3.19 -12.68
C ILE A 270 3.46 2.21 -12.81
N VAL A 271 4.69 2.72 -12.81
CA VAL A 271 5.90 1.91 -12.84
C VAL A 271 6.50 1.88 -11.45
N ASN A 272 6.43 0.72 -10.79
CA ASN A 272 7.13 0.48 -9.54
C ASN A 272 8.59 0.10 -9.82
N LYS A 273 9.50 1.04 -9.63
CA LYS A 273 10.95 0.85 -9.79
C LYS A 273 11.67 0.41 -8.50
N SER A 274 10.93 -0.09 -7.51
CA SER A 274 11.53 -0.60 -6.26
C SER A 274 12.54 -1.70 -6.59
N ASN A 275 13.75 -1.58 -6.03
CA ASN A 275 14.87 -2.50 -6.28
C ASN A 275 15.37 -2.54 -7.75
N SER A 276 15.06 -1.52 -8.55
CA SER A 276 15.66 -1.36 -9.88
C SER A 276 17.08 -0.81 -9.81
N PRO A 277 17.90 -0.98 -10.88
CA PRO A 277 19.25 -0.44 -10.92
C PRO A 277 19.33 1.08 -10.67
N THR A 278 18.27 1.83 -11.00
CA THR A 278 18.25 3.31 -10.90
C THR A 278 17.68 3.83 -9.58
N CYS A 279 16.99 3.01 -8.79
CA CYS A 279 16.24 3.47 -7.62
C CYS A 279 17.11 4.22 -6.58
N ARG A 280 18.34 3.76 -6.36
CA ARG A 280 19.27 4.45 -5.44
C ARG A 280 19.90 5.70 -6.05
N ILE A 281 20.15 5.69 -7.35
CA ILE A 281 20.63 6.86 -8.09
C ILE A 281 19.58 7.97 -8.02
N GLU A 282 18.29 7.64 -8.20
CA GLU A 282 17.19 8.61 -8.05
C GLU A 282 17.24 9.29 -6.69
N LYS A 283 17.44 8.55 -5.59
CA LYS A 283 17.59 9.12 -4.25
C LYS A 283 18.84 10.00 -4.11
N PHE A 284 19.96 9.61 -4.72
CA PHE A 284 21.19 10.40 -4.71
C PHE A 284 21.03 11.72 -5.47
N LEU A 285 20.48 11.67 -6.67
CA LEU A 285 20.18 12.85 -7.49
C LEU A 285 19.19 13.78 -6.80
N ASP A 286 18.17 13.23 -6.13
CA ASP A 286 17.23 14.00 -5.32
C ASP A 286 17.91 14.84 -4.23
N LEU A 287 18.97 14.30 -3.60
CA LEU A 287 19.72 15.04 -2.58
C LEU A 287 20.52 16.21 -3.18
N ILE A 288 21.01 16.05 -4.42
CA ILE A 288 21.75 17.09 -5.13
C ILE A 288 20.79 18.16 -5.66
N PHE A 289 19.69 17.74 -6.29
CA PHE A 289 18.78 18.67 -6.97
C PHE A 289 17.87 19.42 -6.01
N LYS A 290 17.42 18.85 -4.88
CA LYS A 290 16.50 19.54 -3.96
C LYS A 290 17.02 20.90 -3.47
N PRO A 291 18.29 21.03 -3.02
CA PRO A 291 18.85 22.34 -2.67
C PRO A 291 18.96 23.31 -3.85
N LEU A 292 19.22 22.80 -5.05
CA LEU A 292 19.34 23.62 -6.26
C LEU A 292 17.98 24.14 -6.72
N LEU A 293 16.97 23.27 -6.76
CA LEU A 293 15.60 23.62 -7.12
C LEU A 293 15.04 24.71 -6.19
N ARG A 294 15.36 24.67 -4.88
CA ARG A 294 14.93 25.70 -3.93
C ARG A 294 15.49 27.10 -4.19
N LYS A 295 16.55 27.22 -5.00
CA LYS A 295 17.10 28.52 -5.41
C LYS A 295 16.36 29.11 -6.60
N ASP A 296 15.52 28.32 -7.28
CA ASP A 296 14.75 28.78 -8.43
C ASP A 296 13.60 29.70 -7.96
N PRO A 297 13.43 30.90 -8.55
CA PRO A 297 12.36 31.82 -8.17
C PRO A 297 10.95 31.22 -8.37
N PHE A 298 10.80 30.30 -9.31
CA PHE A 298 9.54 29.62 -9.64
C PHE A 298 9.34 28.32 -8.86
N PHE A 299 10.25 27.96 -7.96
CA PHE A 299 10.13 26.74 -7.14
C PHE A 299 8.87 26.76 -6.29
N ILE A 300 7.96 25.81 -6.46
CA ILE A 300 6.79 25.66 -5.60
C ILE A 300 7.01 24.45 -4.69
N GLN A 301 7.03 24.68 -3.36
CA GLN A 301 7.27 23.61 -2.41
C GLN A 301 6.08 22.66 -2.27
N ASP A 302 4.89 23.23 -2.07
CA ASP A 302 3.64 22.49 -1.86
C ASP A 302 2.43 23.36 -2.20
N SER A 303 1.22 22.80 -2.04
CA SER A 303 -0.03 23.53 -2.34
C SER A 303 -0.24 24.78 -1.48
N LYS A 304 0.34 24.85 -0.27
CA LYS A 304 0.23 26.04 0.58
C LYS A 304 1.19 27.12 0.11
N ASP A 305 2.44 26.75 -0.19
CA ASP A 305 3.43 27.66 -0.78
C ASP A 305 2.92 28.22 -2.11
N PHE A 306 2.28 27.38 -2.94
CA PHE A 306 1.64 27.83 -4.17
C PHE A 306 0.58 28.91 -3.93
N ILE A 307 -0.35 28.69 -2.99
CA ILE A 307 -1.40 29.67 -2.67
C ILE A 307 -0.77 30.99 -2.18
N VAL A 308 0.20 30.90 -1.26
CA VAL A 308 0.88 32.09 -0.72
C VAL A 308 1.60 32.88 -1.83
N LYS A 309 2.20 32.20 -2.81
CA LYS A 309 2.83 32.85 -3.96
C LYS A 309 1.79 33.46 -4.88
N LEU A 310 0.73 32.72 -5.20
CA LEU A 310 -0.36 33.18 -6.06
C LEU A 310 -1.06 34.43 -5.49
N GLU A 311 -1.32 34.48 -4.19
CA GLU A 311 -1.95 35.63 -3.52
C GLU A 311 -1.09 36.89 -3.52
N LYS A 312 0.24 36.73 -3.63
CA LYS A 312 1.18 37.86 -3.75
C LYS A 312 1.27 38.40 -5.17
N GLU A 313 0.93 37.58 -6.16
CA GLU A 313 0.95 37.98 -7.56
C GLU A 313 -0.27 38.83 -7.92
N LYS A 314 -0.04 39.98 -8.56
CA LYS A 314 -1.13 40.80 -9.11
C LYS A 314 -1.53 40.22 -10.46
N ILE A 315 -2.60 39.45 -10.46
CA ILE A 315 -3.17 38.89 -11.68
C ILE A 315 -3.92 40.00 -12.43
N GLU A 316 -3.50 40.29 -13.67
CA GLU A 316 -4.15 41.30 -14.51
C GLU A 316 -5.57 40.88 -14.91
N ASN A 317 -6.46 41.87 -14.98
CA ASN A 317 -7.81 41.67 -15.50
C ASN A 317 -7.71 41.24 -16.97
N LYS A 318 -8.03 39.96 -17.25
CA LYS A 318 -7.95 39.23 -18.55
C LYS A 318 -6.74 38.29 -18.73
N CYS A 319 -6.22 37.68 -17.68
CA CYS A 319 -5.28 36.56 -17.83
C CYS A 319 -6.00 35.23 -18.20
N PHE A 320 -5.31 34.36 -18.94
CA PHE A 320 -5.72 32.96 -19.10
C PHE A 320 -4.89 32.07 -18.18
N LEU A 321 -5.56 31.28 -17.36
CA LEU A 321 -4.91 30.19 -16.64
C LEU A 321 -4.81 28.98 -17.56
N ILE A 322 -3.60 28.69 -18.04
CA ILE A 322 -3.34 27.51 -18.86
C ILE A 322 -2.73 26.44 -17.94
N ALA A 323 -3.44 25.33 -17.79
CA ALA A 323 -2.91 24.13 -17.18
C ALA A 323 -2.65 23.11 -18.28
N TYR A 324 -1.39 22.67 -18.41
CA TYR A 324 -1.04 21.54 -19.26
C TYR A 324 -1.33 20.26 -18.47
N ASP A 325 -2.29 19.47 -18.94
CA ASP A 325 -2.81 18.25 -18.29
C ASP A 325 -2.02 16.98 -18.67
#